data_AF-A0A7W0D2J9-F1
#
_entry.id   AF-A0A7W0D2J9-F1
#
_cell.length_a   1.000
_cell.length_b   1.000
_cell.length_c   1.000
_cell.angle_alpha   90.00
_cell.angle_beta   90.00
_cell.angle_gamma   90.00
#
_symmetry.space_group_name_H-M   'P 1'
#
loop_
_entity.id
_entity.type
_entity.pdbx_description
1 polymer ?
#
loop_
_entity_poly.entity_id
_entity_poly.type
_entity_poly.pdbx_seq_one_letter_code
_entity_poly.pdbx_strand_id
1 'polypeptide(L)' 'MVQEQFELNPFSSALFVFCNRRRDKLKILHWDTNGFWLYYRRLERGSFQWPIGGTAPLCLTQRELRWLLDGLFLT' A
#
# COMPACT_ATOMS: atom_id res chain seq x y z
N MET A 1 6.03 2.13 -12.60
CA MET A 1 4.65 2.07 -12.02
C MET A 1 4.25 3.31 -11.24
N VAL A 2 4.84 3.66 -10.09
CA VAL A 2 4.43 4.85 -9.31
C VAL A 2 4.51 6.15 -10.12
N GLN A 3 5.67 6.41 -10.72
CA GLN A 3 5.89 7.59 -11.54
C GLN A 3 5.16 7.51 -12.89
N GLU A 4 5.23 6.36 -13.55
CA GLU A 4 4.71 6.20 -14.92
C GLU A 4 3.18 6.08 -15.02
N GLN A 5 2.51 5.51 -14.02
CA GLN A 5 1.06 5.29 -14.07
C GLN A 5 0.26 6.30 -13.25
N PHE A 6 0.89 6.92 -12.25
CA PHE A 6 0.19 7.79 -11.31
C PHE A 6 0.82 9.19 -11.18
N GLU A 7 1.91 9.47 -11.91
CA GLU A 7 2.61 10.75 -11.89
C GLU A 7 3.07 11.18 -10.48
N LEU A 8 3.21 10.22 -9.57
CA LEU A 8 3.65 10.46 -8.20
C LEU A 8 5.17 10.34 -8.10
N ASN A 9 5.80 11.18 -7.28
CA ASN A 9 7.22 11.12 -7.00
C ASN A 9 7.54 9.93 -6.06
N PRO A 10 8.21 8.87 -6.55
CA PRO A 10 8.54 7.70 -5.72
C PRO A 10 9.61 8.01 -4.66
N PHE A 11 10.38 9.08 -4.83
CA PHE A 11 11.43 9.51 -3.89
C PHE A 11 10.92 10.44 -2.79
N SER A 12 9.61 10.67 -2.72
CA SER A 12 8.99 11.40 -1.62
C SER A 12 8.99 10.56 -0.33
N SER A 13 8.70 11.20 0.80
CA SER A 13 8.49 10.52 2.09
C SER A 13 7.17 9.73 2.17
N ALA A 14 6.47 9.57 1.05
CA ALA A 14 5.21 8.84 1.00
C ALA A 14 5.45 7.32 1.03
N LEU A 15 4.49 6.60 1.61
CA LEU A 15 4.43 5.15 1.52
C LEU A 15 3.52 4.76 0.37
N PHE A 16 4.03 3.96 -0.58
CA PHE A 16 3.22 3.40 -1.64
C PHE A 16 2.84 1.97 -1.29
N VAL A 17 1.55 1.76 -1.04
CA VAL A 17 1.02 0.47 -0.61
C VAL A 17 0.36 -0.22 -1.81
N PHE A 18 0.79 -1.45 -2.08
CA PHE A 18 0.26 -2.28 -3.15
C PHE A 18 -0.31 -3.57 -2.58
N CYS A 19 -1.43 -4.00 -3.14
CA CYS A 19 -2.07 -5.25 -2.80
C CYS A 19 -2.12 -6.16 -4.03
N ASN A 20 -1.82 -7.44 -3.83
CA ASN A 20 -1.90 -8.38 -4.95
C ASN A 20 -3.37 -8.72 -5.28
N ARG A 21 -3.58 -9.37 -6.43
CA ARG A 21 -4.94 -9.73 -6.90
C ARG A 21 -5.72 -10.60 -5.91
N ARG A 22 -5.05 -11.51 -5.18
CA ARG A 22 -5.69 -12.37 -4.16
C ARG A 22 -5.92 -11.65 -2.83
N ARG A 23 -5.44 -10.41 -2.69
CA ARG A 23 -5.49 -9.59 -1.47
C ARG A 23 -4.92 -10.26 -0.23
N ASP A 24 -4.01 -11.22 -0.39
CA ASP A 24 -3.34 -11.93 0.70
C ASP A 24 -1.92 -11.40 0.94
N LYS A 25 -1.45 -10.46 0.10
CA LYS A 25 -0.10 -9.89 0.17
C LYS A 25 -0.12 -8.38 0.01
N LEU A 26 0.60 -7.70 0.89
CA LEU A 26 0.93 -6.28 0.77
C LEU A 26 2.41 -6.09 0.49
N LYS A 27 2.70 -5.15 -0.41
CA LYS A 27 4.02 -4.57 -0.64
C LYS A 27 3.96 -3.09 -0.31
N ILE A 28 4.83 -2.61 0.58
CA ILE A 28 4.93 -1.19 0.90
C ILE A 28 6.30 -0.71 0.47
N LEU A 29 6.32 0.22 -0.48
CA LEU A 29 7.53 0.84 -0.99
C LEU A 29 7.73 2.19 -0.31
N HIS A 30 8.93 2.42 0.21
CA HIS A 30 9.31 3.63 0.93
C HIS A 30 10.71 4.06 0.50
N TRP A 31 10.89 5.29 0.05
CA TRP A 31 12.22 5.85 -0.17
C TRP A 31 12.78 6.43 1.12
N ASP A 32 14.00 6.06 1.47
CA ASP A 32 14.73 6.65 2.59
C ASP A 32 16.21 6.83 2.24
N THR A 33 16.75 8.00 2.54
CA THR A 33 18.16 8.40 2.41
C THR A 33 18.76 8.18 1.00
N ASN A 34 19.06 6.94 0.64
CA ASN A 34 19.72 6.56 -0.61
C ASN A 34 19.11 5.31 -1.28
N GLY A 35 17.96 4.82 -0.80
CA GLY A 35 17.41 3.57 -1.31
C GLY A 35 15.92 3.36 -1.01
N PHE A 36 15.38 2.32 -1.65
CA PHE A 36 14.02 1.87 -1.41
C PHE A 36 14.00 0.76 -0.37
N TRP A 37 13.20 0.97 0.67
CA TRP A 37 12.71 -0.09 1.53
C TRP A 37 11.48 -0.74 0.90
N LEU A 38 11.46 -2.07 0.95
CA LEU A 38 10.31 -2.87 0.55
C LEU A 38 9.86 -3.72 1.75
N TYR A 39 8.74 -3.32 2.35
CA TYR A 39 8.06 -4.16 3.34
C TYR A 39 7.14 -5.14 2.62
N TYR A 40 7.25 -6.41 2.98
CA TYR A 40 6.42 -7.47 2.41
C TYR A 40 5.68 -8.20 3.53
N ARG A 41 4.35 -8.19 3.46
CA ARG A 41 3.50 -8.91 4.42
C ARG A 41 2.59 -9.86 3.68
N ARG A 42 2.61 -11.13 4.08
CA ARG A 42 1.72 -12.18 3.59
C ARG A 42 0.84 -12.66 4.72
N LEU A 43 -0.45 -12.82 4.45
CA LEU A 43 -1.37 -13.52 5.35
C LEU A 43 -1.27 -15.02 5.07
N GLU A 44 -1.15 -15.82 6.13
CA GLU A 44 -1.20 -17.28 6.00
C GLU A 44 -2.63 -17.78 5.72
N ARG A 45 -3.65 -17.02 6.14
CA ARG A 45 -5.07 -17.26 5.86
C ARG A 45 -5.82 -15.94 5.69
N GLY A 46 -6.83 -15.94 4.82
CA GLY A 46 -7.71 -14.79 4.58
C GLY A 46 -7.12 -13.76 3.61
N SER A 47 -7.75 -12.58 3.59
CA SER A 47 -7.39 -11.46 2.72
C SER A 47 -7.52 -10.14 3.46
N PHE A 48 -6.68 -9.16 3.11
CA PHE A 48 -6.81 -7.77 3.53
C PHE A 48 -8.15 -7.18 3.05
N GLN A 49 -8.77 -6.36 3.89
CA GLN A 49 -9.93 -5.54 3.53
C GLN A 49 -9.49 -4.36 2.64
N TRP A 50 -9.06 -4.70 1.44
CA TRP A 50 -8.59 -3.72 0.45
C TRP A 50 -9.79 -2.92 -0.11
N PRO A 51 -9.71 -1.58 -0.17
CA PRO A 51 -10.79 -0.75 -0.70
C PRO A 51 -11.16 -1.17 -2.13
N ILE A 52 -12.45 -1.33 -2.37
CA ILE A 52 -12.99 -1.73 -3.66
C ILE A 52 -13.49 -0.47 -4.37
N GLY A 53 -12.71 0.06 -5.30
CA GLY A 53 -13.14 1.20 -6.09
C GLY A 53 -11.98 1.91 -6.78
N GLY A 54 -12.00 1.93 -8.12
CA GLY A 54 -11.14 2.76 -8.95
C GLY A 54 -9.79 2.16 -9.33
N THR A 55 -9.30 2.59 -10.49
CA THR A 55 -7.90 2.41 -10.94
C THR A 55 -6.97 3.48 -10.38
N ALA A 56 -7.51 4.50 -9.70
CA ALA A 56 -6.76 5.61 -9.14
C ALA A 56 -6.14 5.26 -7.77
N PRO A 57 -4.99 5.85 -7.41
CA PRO A 57 -4.43 5.73 -6.07
C PRO A 57 -5.37 6.35 -5.04
N LEU A 58 -5.50 5.69 -3.88
CA LEU A 58 -6.18 6.23 -2.71
C LEU A 58 -5.14 6.76 -1.72
N CYS A 59 -5.28 8.03 -1.33
CA CYS A 59 -4.47 8.60 -0.25
C CYS A 59 -5.01 8.09 1.10
N LEU A 60 -4.16 7.41 1.87
CA LEU A 60 -4.51 6.93 3.20
C LEU A 60 -3.80 7.78 4.26
N THR A 61 -4.53 8.10 5.32
CA THR A 61 -3.96 8.56 6.58
C THR A 61 -3.18 7.42 7.26
N GLN A 62 -2.30 7.79 8.20
CA GLN A 62 -1.57 6.79 8.99
C GLN A 62 -2.52 5.84 9.75
N ARG A 63 -3.68 6.34 10.20
CA ARG A 63 -4.67 5.56 10.93
C ARG A 63 -5.35 4.52 10.03
N GLU A 64 -5.73 4.91 8.83
CA GLU A 64 -6.32 4.00 7.83
C GLU A 64 -5.33 2.93 7.38
N LEU A 65 -4.05 3.29 7.21
CA LEU A 65 -3.00 2.31 6.95
C LEU A 65 -2.91 1.28 8.09
N ARG A 66 -2.96 1.72 9.36
CA ARG A 66 -2.96 0.80 10.51
C ARG A 66 -4.18 -0.12 10.50
N TRP A 67 -5.38 0.41 10.27
CA TRP A 67 -6.58 -0.42 10.14
C TRP A 67 -6.45 -1.48 9.06
N LEU A 68 -5.93 -1.12 7.88
CA LEU A 68 -5.67 -2.09 6.82
C LEU A 68 -4.70 -3.19 7.29
N LEU A 69 -3.64 -2.82 8.01
CA LEU A 69 -2.66 -3.77 8.56
C LEU A 69 -3.24 -4.65 9.68
N ASP A 70 -4.25 -4.16 10.40
CA ASP A 70 -4.96 -4.90 11.44
C ASP A 70 -6.12 -5.75 10.88
N GLY A 71 -6.41 -5.63 9.58
CA GLY A 71 -7.48 -6.36 8.89
C GLY A 71 -8.86 -5.71 9.02
N LEU A 72 -8.93 -4.44 9.39
CA LEU A 72 -10.14 -3.63 9.51
C LEU A 72 -10.47 -2.90 8.19
N PHE A 73 -11.72 -2.44 8.07
CA PHE A 73 -12.18 -1.65 6.92
C PHE A 73 -11.67 -0.21 6.99
N LEU A 74 -11.46 0.38 5.81
CA LEU A 74 -11.31 1.83 5.66
C LEU A 74 -12.71 2.44 5.74
N THR A 75 -13.00 3.25 6.76
CA THR A 75 -14.28 3.97 6.92
C THR A 75 -14.27 5.30 6.21
#